data_AF-A0AAV4FD14-F1
#
_entry.id   AF-A0AAV4FD14-F1
#
_cell.length_a   1.000
_cell.length_b   1.000
_cell.length_c   1.000
_cell.angle_alpha   90.00
_cell.angle_beta   90.00
_cell.angle_gamma   90.00
#
_symmetry.space_group_name_H-M   'P 1'
#
loop_
_entity.id
_entity.type
_entity.pdbx_description
1 polymer ?
#
loop_
_entity_poly.entity_id
_entity_poly.type
_entity_poly.pdbx_seq_one_letter_code
_entity_poly.pdbx_strand_id
1 'polypeptide(L)'
;MDRRAVGQGCSFTDDCGAWKHSPSPVTRMIKNGVRWQSIILRGGQYGTEKRVNGKKMFVPADQQPSEEDILKAHRMYNIFKADENYKRRATGGKQHQGGNNLGDNINQLHNAIHDHPFIQEIFYRKQHVPGIVLFTTQQIRGIWRFCCSSPHGEGTVLGVDKTFNPGQLHVTPTVSKHLGMVRPTTNRHPIFIGPTLIHGNSDRKTYSTFFNFIKQELEDAPKDPVIGSDEEMAICIVAKFVFPTSNLIKCSRHLKSNMIMCLQGKVGVARRKRNNIVSAVFGPGGLTSSPTITVFEERLTNIQTTINDQAPAYLQHLTIRVLPILQQNTMLTRTEASPDWTNNNWESMNHILKMKIGWRPQAIDSIRDIVKGHYTDVERAIMGRREYRLHEDFKEYFVQPAVWSTKTDEQRRRHM
;
A
#
# COMPACT_ATOMS: atom_id res chain seq x y z
N MET A 1 13.18 12.89 12.72
CA MET A 1 13.45 14.29 12.36
C MET A 1 13.00 14.51 10.93
N ASP A 2 12.22 15.57 10.72
CA ASP A 2 11.49 15.85 9.50
C ASP A 2 12.45 16.27 8.37
N ARG A 3 12.59 15.42 7.34
CA ARG A 3 13.55 15.61 6.22
C ARG A 3 13.27 16.88 5.40
N ARG A 4 12.10 17.52 5.60
CA ARG A 4 11.76 18.82 5.02
C ARG A 4 12.61 19.97 5.56
N ALA A 5 13.22 19.84 6.74
CA ALA A 5 14.01 20.89 7.35
C ALA A 5 15.38 21.14 6.67
N VAL A 6 15.83 20.23 5.79
CA VAL A 6 17.21 20.25 5.25
C VAL A 6 17.27 20.56 3.75
N GLY A 7 16.16 20.96 3.12
CA GLY A 7 16.16 21.40 1.71
C GLY A 7 16.59 20.36 0.68
N GLN A 8 16.77 19.09 1.06
CA GLN A 8 17.13 18.03 0.13
C GLN A 8 15.87 17.48 -0.54
N GLY A 9 15.80 17.59 -1.87
CA GLY A 9 14.76 16.97 -2.68
C GLY A 9 14.81 15.45 -2.55
N CYS A 10 13.68 14.82 -2.27
CA CYS A 10 13.56 13.37 -2.32
C CYS A 10 13.56 12.92 -3.78
N SER A 11 14.65 12.32 -4.27
CA SER A 11 14.59 11.49 -5.48
C SER A 11 14.08 10.11 -5.07
N PHE A 12 12.79 9.86 -5.25
CA PHE A 12 12.29 8.50 -5.33
C PHE A 12 12.50 8.03 -6.78
N THR A 13 13.30 7.01 -6.98
CA THR A 13 13.21 6.18 -8.19
C THR A 13 11.95 5.35 -8.05
N ASP A 14 10.86 5.92 -8.56
CA ASP A 14 9.59 5.25 -8.79
C ASP A 14 9.65 4.58 -10.17
N ASP A 15 9.43 3.26 -10.19
CA ASP A 15 9.33 2.44 -11.40
C ASP A 15 8.16 2.88 -12.31
N CYS A 16 7.28 3.78 -11.83
CA CYS A 16 6.19 4.39 -12.60
C CYS A 16 6.60 5.63 -13.41
N GLY A 17 7.91 5.92 -13.52
CA GLY A 17 8.43 7.09 -14.23
C GLY A 17 8.22 8.38 -13.45
N ALA A 18 9.22 9.26 -13.47
CA ALA A 18 9.12 10.51 -12.73
C ALA A 18 8.08 11.45 -13.38
N TRP A 19 7.21 12.07 -12.58
CA TRP A 19 6.19 13.02 -13.04
C TRP A 19 6.64 14.47 -12.78
N LYS A 20 6.25 15.42 -13.64
CA LYS A 20 6.36 16.86 -13.34
C LYS A 20 5.03 17.35 -12.77
N HIS A 21 5.06 18.04 -11.64
CA HIS A 21 3.89 18.65 -11.01
C HIS A 21 3.80 20.14 -11.35
N SER A 22 2.62 20.61 -11.72
CA SER A 22 2.33 22.06 -11.79
C SER A 22 1.67 22.53 -10.48
N PRO A 23 1.78 23.82 -10.13
CA PRO A 23 0.93 24.42 -9.10
C PRO A 23 -0.55 24.14 -9.40
N SER A 24 -1.33 23.85 -8.36
CA SER A 24 -2.75 23.52 -8.46
C SER A 24 -3.59 24.76 -8.19
N PRO A 25 -4.11 25.47 -9.21
CA PRO A 25 -4.99 26.61 -8.97
C PRO A 25 -6.33 26.11 -8.38
N VAL A 26 -6.76 26.76 -7.31
CA VAL A 26 -8.07 26.50 -6.69
C VAL A 26 -9.14 27.17 -7.54
N THR A 27 -10.01 26.37 -8.14
CA THR A 27 -11.20 26.85 -8.85
C THR A 27 -12.38 26.85 -7.88
N ARG A 28 -13.07 27.98 -7.73
CA ARG A 28 -14.31 28.07 -6.96
C ARG A 28 -15.50 27.86 -7.88
N MET A 29 -16.47 27.07 -7.48
CA MET A 29 -17.65 26.74 -8.29
C MET A 29 -18.92 26.85 -7.46
N ILE A 30 -20.00 27.30 -8.08
CA ILE A 30 -21.36 27.31 -7.50
C ILE A 30 -22.29 26.52 -8.39
N LYS A 31 -23.36 25.98 -7.80
CA LYS A 31 -24.40 25.25 -8.51
C LYS A 31 -25.52 26.22 -8.89
N ASN A 32 -25.70 26.46 -10.19
CA ASN A 32 -26.79 27.27 -10.73
C ASN A 32 -27.79 26.33 -11.44
N GLY A 33 -28.85 25.95 -10.73
CA GLY A 33 -29.77 24.89 -11.16
C GLY A 33 -29.06 23.54 -11.30
N VAL A 34 -29.00 23.01 -12.52
CA VAL A 34 -28.38 21.70 -12.83
C VAL A 34 -26.90 21.82 -13.23
N ARG A 35 -26.38 23.03 -13.43
CA ARG A 35 -25.02 23.26 -13.96
C ARG A 35 -24.10 23.86 -12.90
N TRP A 36 -22.85 23.39 -12.90
CA TRP A 36 -21.79 23.99 -12.09
C TRP A 36 -21.10 25.11 -12.87
N GLN A 37 -21.00 26.30 -12.26
CA GLN A 37 -20.39 27.48 -12.87
C GLN A 37 -19.16 27.91 -12.05
N SER A 38 -18.06 28.19 -12.74
CA SER A 38 -16.85 28.72 -12.10
C SER A 38 -17.05 30.18 -11.71
N ILE A 39 -16.69 30.54 -10.49
CA ILE A 39 -16.74 31.90 -9.96
C ILE A 39 -15.36 32.36 -9.50
N ILE A 40 -15.17 33.68 -9.49
CA ILE A 40 -13.94 34.36 -9.10
C ILE A 40 -14.30 35.38 -8.03
N LEU A 41 -13.46 35.51 -7.00
CA LEU A 41 -13.59 36.52 -5.95
C LEU A 41 -12.74 37.72 -6.33
N ARG A 42 -13.36 38.90 -6.53
CA ARG A 42 -12.66 40.15 -6.83
C ARG A 42 -13.30 41.28 -6.02
N GLY A 43 -12.50 42.00 -5.23
CA GLY A 43 -12.99 43.10 -4.40
C GLY A 43 -14.05 42.70 -3.37
N GLY A 44 -13.99 41.47 -2.83
CA GLY A 44 -14.95 40.96 -1.85
C GLY A 44 -16.26 40.41 -2.44
N GLN A 45 -16.44 40.47 -3.77
CA GLN A 45 -17.63 39.94 -4.44
C GLN A 45 -17.28 38.75 -5.34
N TYR A 46 -18.16 37.74 -5.34
CA TYR A 46 -18.12 36.62 -6.27
C TYR A 46 -18.81 37.00 -7.58
N GLY A 47 -18.20 36.60 -8.69
CA GLY A 47 -18.72 36.84 -10.03
C GLY A 47 -18.05 35.96 -11.08
N THR A 48 -18.38 36.18 -12.34
CA THR A 48 -17.84 35.44 -13.48
C THR A 48 -17.16 36.37 -14.48
N GLU A 49 -16.10 35.90 -15.13
CA GLU A 49 -15.53 36.61 -16.27
C GLU A 49 -16.35 36.29 -17.52
N LYS A 50 -16.95 37.32 -18.13
CA LYS A 50 -17.60 37.23 -19.45
C LYS A 50 -16.83 38.08 -20.45
N ARG A 51 -16.79 37.63 -21.71
CA ARG A 51 -16.32 38.48 -22.82
C ARG A 51 -17.49 39.33 -23.31
N VAL A 52 -17.35 40.64 -23.20
CA VAL A 52 -18.29 41.62 -23.76
C VAL A 52 -17.47 42.48 -24.73
N ASN A 53 -17.86 42.49 -26.00
CA ASN A 53 -17.15 43.23 -27.06
C ASN A 53 -15.65 42.93 -27.13
N GLY A 54 -15.27 41.65 -27.05
CA GLY A 54 -13.87 41.19 -27.13
C GLY A 54 -13.03 41.43 -25.87
N LYS A 55 -13.51 42.22 -24.90
CA LYS A 55 -12.83 42.48 -23.63
C LYS A 55 -13.38 41.60 -22.52
N LYS A 56 -12.50 41.10 -21.64
CA LYS A 56 -12.89 40.36 -20.44
C LYS A 56 -13.42 41.35 -19.40
N MET A 57 -14.69 41.21 -19.00
CA MET A 57 -15.29 41.98 -17.93
C MET A 57 -15.71 41.05 -16.79
N PHE A 58 -15.53 41.52 -15.56
CA PHE A 58 -16.03 40.85 -14.37
C PHE A 58 -17.50 41.22 -14.19
N VAL A 59 -18.37 40.21 -14.11
CA VAL A 59 -19.80 40.38 -13.86
C VAL A 59 -20.09 39.76 -12.48
N PRO A 60 -20.44 40.56 -11.47
CA PRO A 60 -20.85 40.05 -10.17
C PRO A 60 -22.01 39.06 -10.29
N ALA A 61 -22.08 38.07 -9.40
CA ALA A 61 -23.23 37.19 -9.31
C ALA A 61 -24.43 37.95 -8.71
N ASP A 62 -25.61 37.75 -9.29
CA ASP A 62 -26.86 38.41 -8.87
C ASP A 62 -27.18 38.12 -7.39
N GLN A 63 -26.87 36.90 -6.92
CA GLN A 63 -26.92 36.51 -5.52
C GLN A 63 -25.52 36.08 -5.08
N GLN A 64 -25.01 36.70 -4.00
CA GLN A 64 -23.70 36.35 -3.47
C GLN A 64 -23.79 35.03 -2.68
N PRO A 65 -23.05 33.98 -3.10
CA PRO A 65 -23.05 32.70 -2.41
C PRO A 65 -22.36 32.81 -1.04
N SER A 66 -22.86 32.07 -0.05
CA SER A 66 -22.14 31.91 1.23
C SER A 66 -20.89 31.04 1.03
N GLU A 67 -19.91 31.08 1.96
CA GLU A 67 -18.73 30.20 1.90
C GLU A 67 -19.09 28.70 1.82
N GLU A 68 -20.26 28.32 2.35
CA GLU A 68 -20.76 26.93 2.39
C GLU A 68 -21.30 26.46 1.04
N ASP A 69 -21.81 27.38 0.22
CA ASP A 69 -22.35 27.09 -1.12
C ASP A 69 -21.26 26.93 -2.19
N ILE A 70 -20.00 27.21 -1.84
CA ILE A 70 -18.88 27.28 -2.77
C ILE A 70 -18.08 25.99 -2.73
N LEU A 71 -18.14 25.24 -3.83
CA LEU A 71 -17.25 24.09 -4.05
C LEU A 71 -15.85 24.60 -4.43
N LYS A 72 -14.85 24.30 -3.60
CA LYS A 72 -13.43 24.57 -3.89
C LYS A 72 -12.82 23.34 -4.58
N ALA A 73 -12.63 23.42 -5.90
CA ALA A 73 -12.03 22.38 -6.73
C ALA A 73 -10.53 22.62 -6.93
N HIS A 74 -9.72 21.66 -6.50
CA HIS A 74 -8.29 21.62 -6.79
C HIS A 74 -8.08 20.89 -8.12
N ARG A 75 -7.32 21.51 -9.03
CA ARG A 75 -7.01 20.95 -10.34
C ARG A 75 -5.52 20.69 -10.43
N MET A 76 -5.16 19.41 -10.46
CA MET A 76 -3.78 19.00 -10.66
C MET A 76 -3.59 18.48 -12.07
N TYR A 77 -2.56 18.98 -12.75
CA TYR A 77 -2.11 18.47 -14.04
C TYR A 77 -0.79 17.73 -13.81
N ASN A 78 -0.78 16.45 -14.15
CA ASN A 78 0.41 15.62 -14.13
C ASN A 78 0.92 15.48 -15.56
N ILE A 79 2.18 15.81 -15.79
CA ILE A 79 2.87 15.61 -17.08
C ILE A 79 3.85 14.46 -16.90
N PHE A 80 3.76 13.46 -17.76
CA PHE A 80 4.67 12.32 -17.74
C PHE A 80 6.05 12.77 -18.24
N LYS A 81 7.16 12.48 -17.52
CA LYS A 81 8.47 12.97 -17.98
C LYS A 81 8.97 12.30 -19.27
N ALA A 82 8.54 11.07 -19.57
CA ALA A 82 8.95 10.38 -20.79
C ALA A 82 8.10 10.77 -22.01
N ASP A 83 6.96 11.45 -21.82
CA ASP A 83 6.16 12.01 -22.90
C ASP A 83 5.47 13.30 -22.42
N GLU A 84 6.02 14.46 -22.80
CA GLU A 84 5.50 15.77 -22.42
C GLU A 84 4.13 16.09 -23.04
N ASN A 85 3.70 15.33 -24.05
CA ASN A 85 2.37 15.43 -24.64
C ASN A 85 1.31 14.69 -23.81
N TYR A 86 1.70 13.71 -23.00
CA TYR A 86 0.79 12.97 -22.14
C TYR A 86 0.50 13.74 -20.83
N LYS A 87 -0.70 14.35 -20.78
CA LYS A 87 -1.18 15.13 -19.62
C LYS A 87 -2.37 14.45 -18.98
N ARG A 88 -2.28 14.14 -17.68
CA ARG A 88 -3.39 13.62 -16.89
C ARG A 88 -3.94 14.70 -15.97
N ARG A 89 -5.26 14.92 -16.02
CA ARG A 89 -5.97 15.87 -15.14
C ARG A 89 -6.64 15.12 -13.99
N ALA A 90 -6.33 15.50 -12.75
CA ALA A 90 -7.03 15.07 -11.56
C ALA A 90 -7.77 16.27 -10.93
N THR A 91 -9.06 16.10 -10.68
CA THR A 91 -9.91 17.12 -10.03
C THR A 91 -10.42 16.57 -8.71
N GLY A 92 -10.14 17.27 -7.59
CA GLY A 92 -10.70 16.94 -6.27
C GLY A 92 -11.38 18.16 -5.66
N GLY A 93 -12.66 18.04 -5.25
CA GLY A 93 -13.44 19.19 -4.75
C GLY A 93 -13.81 19.07 -3.28
N LYS A 94 -13.40 19.99 -2.39
CA LYS A 94 -13.87 19.96 -0.98
C LYS A 94 -15.29 20.52 -0.90
N GLN A 95 -16.23 19.72 -0.42
CA GLN A 95 -17.57 20.17 -0.04
C GLN A 95 -17.62 20.21 1.49
N HIS A 96 -18.06 21.33 2.07
CA HIS A 96 -18.41 21.37 3.49
C HIS A 96 -19.74 20.62 3.63
N GLN A 97 -19.75 19.51 4.36
CA GLN A 97 -20.99 18.88 4.80
C GLN A 97 -21.36 19.50 6.16
N GLY A 98 -22.59 20.01 6.24
CA GLY A 98 -23.21 20.48 7.47
C GLY A 98 -23.21 19.41 8.56
N GLY A 99 -23.36 19.83 9.81
CA GLY A 99 -23.11 19.03 11.02
C GLY A 99 -23.71 17.63 10.98
N ASN A 100 -22.84 16.61 10.89
CA ASN A 100 -23.21 15.22 11.02
C ASN A 100 -23.53 14.91 12.48
N ASN A 101 -24.79 14.66 12.83
CA ASN A 101 -25.09 14.03 14.11
C ASN A 101 -24.62 12.55 14.07
N LEU A 102 -24.25 12.01 15.22
CA LEU A 102 -23.67 10.67 15.34
C LEU A 102 -24.63 9.56 14.88
N GLY A 103 -25.94 9.76 15.04
CA GLY A 103 -26.96 8.78 14.66
C GLY A 103 -27.03 8.56 13.15
N ASP A 104 -26.95 9.63 12.37
CA ASP A 104 -26.97 9.55 10.91
C ASP A 104 -25.73 8.84 10.36
N ASN A 105 -24.55 9.06 10.97
CA ASN A 105 -23.33 8.36 10.59
C ASN A 105 -23.39 6.85 10.90
N ILE A 106 -23.98 6.46 12.04
CA ILE A 106 -24.12 5.05 12.43
C ILE A 106 -25.11 4.34 11.51
N ASN A 107 -26.27 4.95 11.22
CA ASN A 107 -27.26 4.38 10.31
C ASN A 107 -26.72 4.24 8.88
N GLN A 108 -25.95 5.22 8.40
CA GLN A 108 -25.27 5.13 7.11
C GLN A 108 -24.25 3.97 7.07
N LEU A 109 -23.46 3.80 8.13
CA LEU A 109 -22.49 2.71 8.22
C LEU A 109 -23.19 1.34 8.29
N HIS A 110 -24.29 1.26 9.04
CA HIS A 110 -25.08 0.06 9.19
C HIS A 110 -25.78 -0.34 7.87
N ASN A 111 -26.38 0.60 7.14
CA ASN A 111 -26.93 0.29 5.82
C ASN A 111 -25.84 -0.14 4.84
N ALA A 112 -24.66 0.49 4.91
CA ALA A 112 -23.54 0.15 4.05
C ALA A 112 -23.03 -1.30 4.22
N ILE A 113 -23.15 -1.93 5.40
CA ILE A 113 -22.71 -3.34 5.57
C ILE A 113 -23.57 -4.32 4.76
N HIS A 114 -24.86 -4.03 4.62
CA HIS A 114 -25.80 -4.91 3.91
C HIS A 114 -25.76 -4.68 2.41
N ASP A 115 -25.53 -3.43 1.98
CA ASP A 115 -25.61 -3.06 0.57
C ASP A 115 -24.25 -3.10 -0.15
N HIS A 116 -23.14 -2.97 0.58
CA HIS A 116 -21.82 -2.81 -0.05
C HIS A 116 -21.04 -4.14 -0.11
N PRO A 117 -20.83 -4.73 -1.30
CA PRO A 117 -20.27 -6.08 -1.47
C PRO A 117 -18.78 -6.23 -1.09
N PHE A 118 -18.15 -5.13 -0.67
CA PHE A 118 -16.74 -5.09 -0.26
C PHE A 118 -16.58 -4.92 1.25
N ILE A 119 -17.62 -4.48 1.96
CA ILE A 119 -17.60 -4.38 3.42
C ILE A 119 -17.95 -5.78 3.93
N GLN A 120 -17.09 -6.33 4.78
CA GLN A 120 -17.30 -7.68 5.32
C GLN A 120 -17.64 -7.64 6.80
N GLU A 121 -17.11 -6.66 7.53
CA GLU A 121 -17.37 -6.49 8.96
C GLU A 121 -17.24 -5.02 9.36
N ILE A 122 -18.11 -4.61 10.28
CA ILE A 122 -17.97 -3.35 11.03
C ILE A 122 -18.02 -3.68 12.50
N PHE A 123 -16.94 -3.40 13.23
CA PHE A 123 -16.86 -3.69 14.65
C PHE A 123 -16.70 -2.42 15.50
N TYR A 124 -17.38 -2.42 16.64
CA TYR A 124 -17.41 -1.31 17.60
C TYR A 124 -16.76 -1.72 18.91
N ARG A 125 -16.06 -0.78 19.55
CA ARG A 125 -15.54 -0.97 20.91
C ARG A 125 -15.69 0.29 21.72
N LYS A 126 -15.96 0.13 23.01
CA LYS A 126 -16.09 1.24 23.96
C LYS A 126 -14.88 2.17 23.84
N GLN A 127 -15.12 3.46 23.64
CA GLN A 127 -14.08 4.51 23.52
C GLN A 127 -13.14 4.37 22.31
N HIS A 128 -13.47 3.55 21.31
CA HIS A 128 -12.69 3.40 20.08
C HIS A 128 -13.50 3.88 18.87
N VAL A 129 -12.80 4.30 17.83
CA VAL A 129 -13.40 4.55 16.52
C VAL A 129 -13.77 3.20 15.90
N PRO A 130 -14.92 3.05 15.22
CA PRO A 130 -15.29 1.80 14.57
C PRO A 130 -14.21 1.32 13.59
N GLY A 131 -14.01 0.02 13.55
CA GLY A 131 -13.15 -0.64 12.56
C GLY A 131 -13.99 -1.25 11.45
N ILE A 132 -13.46 -1.22 10.22
CA ILE A 132 -14.12 -1.76 9.03
C ILE A 132 -13.16 -2.72 8.34
N VAL A 133 -13.59 -3.95 8.11
CA VAL A 133 -12.84 -4.96 7.34
C VAL A 133 -13.39 -5.00 5.92
N LEU A 134 -12.50 -4.88 4.95
CA LEU A 134 -12.82 -4.79 3.53
C LEU A 134 -12.11 -5.89 2.75
N PHE A 135 -12.85 -6.69 2.00
CA PHE A 135 -12.29 -7.58 0.97
C PHE A 135 -13.37 -8.16 0.05
N THR A 136 -12.90 -8.83 -0.99
CA THR A 136 -13.68 -9.72 -1.86
C THR A 136 -13.22 -11.16 -1.68
N THR A 137 -14.08 -12.12 -2.00
CA THR A 137 -13.71 -13.55 -2.00
C THR A 137 -12.52 -13.85 -2.92
N GLN A 138 -12.36 -13.13 -4.05
CA GLN A 138 -11.20 -13.32 -4.92
C GLN A 138 -9.87 -12.98 -4.22
N GLN A 139 -9.85 -12.01 -3.29
CA GLN A 139 -8.66 -11.67 -2.53
C GLN A 139 -8.28 -12.78 -1.55
N ILE A 140 -9.25 -13.34 -0.85
CA ILE A 140 -9.04 -14.49 0.05
C ILE A 140 -8.51 -15.69 -0.75
N ARG A 141 -9.11 -16.02 -1.89
CA ARG A 141 -8.63 -17.10 -2.77
C ARG A 141 -7.21 -16.86 -3.28
N GLY A 142 -6.87 -15.62 -3.62
CA GLY A 142 -5.51 -15.26 -3.99
C GLY A 142 -4.50 -15.50 -2.87
N ILE A 143 -4.86 -15.16 -1.62
CA ILE A 143 -4.03 -15.44 -0.44
C ILE A 143 -3.92 -16.95 -0.22
N TRP A 144 -5.04 -17.67 -0.24
CA TRP A 144 -5.05 -19.12 -0.11
C TRP A 144 -4.12 -19.78 -1.14
N ARG A 145 -4.24 -19.39 -2.42
CA ARG A 145 -3.49 -19.97 -3.53
C ARG A 145 -2.00 -19.63 -3.45
N PHE A 146 -1.65 -18.36 -3.27
CA PHE A 146 -0.27 -17.90 -3.43
C PHE A 146 0.51 -17.77 -2.11
N CYS A 147 -0.17 -17.59 -0.97
CA CYS A 147 0.49 -17.45 0.33
C CYS A 147 0.45 -18.75 1.14
N CYS A 148 -0.60 -19.57 0.97
CA CYS A 148 -0.80 -20.77 1.80
C CYS A 148 -0.52 -22.07 1.03
N SER A 149 -1.09 -22.27 -0.16
CA SER A 149 -0.98 -23.53 -0.89
C SER A 149 0.24 -23.61 -1.81
N SER A 150 0.58 -22.53 -2.51
CA SER A 150 1.75 -22.43 -3.43
C SER A 150 1.89 -23.65 -4.36
N PRO A 151 0.97 -23.82 -5.34
CA PRO A 151 0.85 -25.06 -6.12
C PRO A 151 2.10 -25.44 -6.93
N HIS A 152 3.02 -24.50 -7.19
CA HIS A 152 4.26 -24.71 -7.95
C HIS A 152 5.53 -24.54 -7.09
N GLY A 153 5.41 -24.68 -5.77
CA GLY A 153 6.56 -24.69 -4.84
C GLY A 153 7.06 -23.32 -4.38
N GLU A 154 6.81 -22.25 -5.14
CA GLU A 154 7.12 -20.88 -4.71
C GLU A 154 5.88 -20.17 -4.14
N GLY A 155 5.97 -19.74 -2.88
CA GLY A 155 4.95 -18.94 -2.22
C GLY A 155 5.29 -17.45 -2.19
N THR A 156 4.29 -16.62 -1.89
CA THR A 156 4.49 -15.20 -1.59
C THR A 156 4.21 -14.89 -0.12
N VAL A 157 4.98 -13.95 0.42
CA VAL A 157 4.73 -13.35 1.72
C VAL A 157 3.47 -12.50 1.67
N LEU A 158 2.63 -12.61 2.70
CA LEU A 158 1.53 -11.71 3.00
C LEU A 158 2.07 -10.51 3.80
N GLY A 159 2.36 -9.42 3.10
CA GLY A 159 2.82 -8.17 3.73
C GLY A 159 1.65 -7.45 4.40
N VAL A 160 1.85 -6.96 5.62
CA VAL A 160 0.84 -6.20 6.38
C VAL A 160 1.53 -5.04 7.08
N ASP A 161 1.16 -3.82 6.72
CA ASP A 161 1.62 -2.63 7.43
C ASP A 161 0.57 -1.53 7.41
N LYS A 162 0.57 -0.73 8.47
CA LYS A 162 -0.35 0.39 8.63
C LYS A 162 0.09 1.58 7.77
N THR A 163 -0.78 2.05 6.89
CA THR A 163 -0.50 3.21 6.03
C THR A 163 -0.48 4.50 6.83
N PHE A 164 0.07 5.55 6.20
CA PHE A 164 -0.06 6.91 6.69
C PHE A 164 -1.53 7.25 6.98
N ASN A 165 -1.74 8.13 7.95
CA ASN A 165 -3.04 8.48 8.52
C ASN A 165 -3.86 9.37 7.57
N PRO A 166 -4.93 8.90 6.88
CA PRO A 166 -5.91 9.76 6.24
C PRO A 166 -6.81 10.50 7.27
N GLY A 167 -6.24 11.37 8.10
CA GLY A 167 -6.98 12.21 9.06
C GLY A 167 -7.03 11.64 10.48
N GLN A 168 -8.15 11.02 10.87
CA GLN A 168 -8.34 10.35 12.17
C GLN A 168 -8.39 8.82 12.05
N LEU A 169 -8.30 8.30 10.83
CA LEU A 169 -8.38 6.88 10.51
C LEU A 169 -7.07 6.43 9.86
N HIS A 170 -6.71 5.20 10.13
CA HIS A 170 -5.62 4.47 9.51
C HIS A 170 -6.20 3.43 8.55
N VAL A 171 -5.42 3.10 7.52
CA VAL A 171 -5.72 1.99 6.60
C VAL A 171 -4.58 1.00 6.74
N THR A 172 -4.89 -0.27 7.00
CA THR A 172 -3.91 -1.35 7.10
C THR A 172 -4.27 -2.40 6.05
N PRO A 173 -3.79 -2.25 4.81
CA PRO A 173 -3.96 -3.25 3.77
C PRO A 173 -2.98 -4.40 3.99
N THR A 174 -3.41 -5.59 3.60
CA THR A 174 -2.49 -6.68 3.27
C THR A 174 -2.08 -6.59 1.80
N VAL A 175 -0.88 -7.07 1.46
CA VAL A 175 -0.34 -7.09 0.10
C VAL A 175 0.39 -8.39 -0.19
N SER A 176 0.25 -8.93 -1.40
CA SER A 176 0.96 -10.13 -1.83
C SER A 176 1.27 -10.07 -3.32
N LYS A 177 2.23 -10.88 -3.79
CA LYS A 177 2.50 -11.01 -5.22
C LYS A 177 1.49 -11.95 -5.88
N HIS A 178 0.96 -11.57 -7.03
CA HIS A 178 0.12 -12.46 -7.81
C HIS A 178 0.98 -13.36 -8.71
N LEU A 179 1.25 -14.58 -8.26
CA LEU A 179 2.23 -15.48 -8.91
C LEU A 179 1.78 -15.98 -10.29
N GLY A 180 0.47 -15.95 -10.57
CA GLY A 180 -0.06 -16.33 -11.89
C GLY A 180 0.32 -15.40 -13.05
N MET A 181 0.92 -14.23 -12.77
CA MET A 181 1.19 -13.22 -13.80
C MET A 181 2.56 -12.59 -13.61
N VAL A 182 3.12 -12.09 -14.71
CA VAL A 182 4.35 -11.29 -14.71
C VAL A 182 4.22 -10.06 -15.61
N ARG A 183 4.92 -8.99 -15.25
CA ARG A 183 5.12 -7.84 -16.13
C ARG A 183 6.14 -8.21 -17.21
N PRO A 184 5.85 -8.03 -18.51
CA PRO A 184 6.81 -8.31 -19.58
C PRO A 184 8.10 -7.48 -19.46
N THR A 185 8.01 -6.24 -18.95
CA THR A 185 9.15 -5.31 -18.88
C THR A 185 10.17 -5.67 -17.81
N THR A 186 9.72 -6.19 -16.66
CA THR A 186 10.61 -6.48 -15.51
C THR A 186 10.71 -7.97 -15.19
N ASN A 187 9.88 -8.80 -15.83
CA ASN A 187 9.68 -10.21 -15.50
C ASN A 187 9.36 -10.46 -14.02
N ARG A 188 8.74 -9.48 -13.34
CA ARG A 188 8.33 -9.58 -11.93
C ARG A 188 6.82 -9.72 -11.80
N HIS A 189 6.40 -10.48 -10.78
CA HIS A 189 5.00 -10.59 -10.40
C HIS A 189 4.44 -9.23 -9.92
N PRO A 190 3.21 -8.86 -10.33
CA PRO A 190 2.54 -7.68 -9.79
C PRO A 190 2.15 -7.88 -8.33
N ILE A 191 2.03 -6.77 -7.60
CA ILE A 191 1.58 -6.73 -6.21
C ILE A 191 0.11 -6.39 -6.18
N PHE A 192 -0.66 -7.17 -5.44
CA PHE A 192 -2.10 -7.02 -5.28
C PHE A 192 -2.42 -6.60 -3.84
N ILE A 193 -3.43 -5.74 -3.70
CA ILE A 193 -4.07 -5.47 -2.42
C ILE A 193 -4.91 -6.68 -2.01
N GLY A 194 -4.71 -7.19 -0.81
CA GLY A 194 -5.58 -8.17 -0.16
C GLY A 194 -6.59 -7.51 0.79
N PRO A 195 -7.12 -8.24 1.79
CA PRO A 195 -7.96 -7.66 2.82
C PRO A 195 -7.37 -6.42 3.44
N THR A 196 -8.23 -5.45 3.75
CA THR A 196 -7.84 -4.12 4.22
C THR A 196 -8.67 -3.73 5.43
N LEU A 197 -8.00 -3.25 6.47
CA LEU A 197 -8.64 -2.71 7.67
C LEU A 197 -8.65 -1.18 7.62
N ILE A 198 -9.80 -0.56 7.82
CA ILE A 198 -9.92 0.87 8.15
C ILE A 198 -10.19 0.99 9.66
N HIS A 199 -9.40 1.77 10.40
CA HIS A 199 -9.47 1.79 11.86
C HIS A 199 -8.89 3.06 12.47
N GLY A 200 -9.40 3.54 13.61
CA GLY A 200 -8.81 4.68 14.33
C GLY A 200 -7.69 4.31 15.31
N ASN A 201 -7.54 3.02 15.65
CA ASN A 201 -6.71 2.58 16.78
C ASN A 201 -5.66 1.55 16.35
N SER A 202 -4.39 1.75 16.70
CA SER A 202 -3.26 0.88 16.33
C SER A 202 -2.85 -0.07 17.47
N ASP A 203 -3.81 -0.76 18.07
CA ASP A 203 -3.58 -1.65 19.21
C ASP A 203 -3.72 -3.13 18.84
N ARG A 204 -3.18 -4.02 19.69
CA ARG A 204 -3.23 -5.49 19.49
C ARG A 204 -4.64 -6.01 19.30
N LYS A 205 -5.58 -5.40 20.00
CA LYS A 205 -6.96 -5.82 20.11
C LYS A 205 -7.65 -5.53 18.76
N THR A 206 -7.40 -4.36 18.18
CA THR A 206 -7.91 -3.93 16.86
C THR A 206 -7.35 -4.83 15.75
N TYR A 207 -6.04 -5.06 15.73
CA TYR A 207 -5.45 -5.98 14.76
C TYR A 207 -5.91 -7.43 14.95
N SER A 208 -6.18 -7.86 16.18
CA SER A 208 -6.65 -9.22 16.46
C SER A 208 -8.00 -9.50 15.80
N THR A 209 -8.93 -8.54 15.82
CA THR A 209 -10.19 -8.69 15.07
C THR A 209 -9.94 -8.88 13.58
N PHE A 210 -9.06 -8.07 12.99
CA PHE A 210 -8.75 -8.17 11.56
C PHE A 210 -8.08 -9.49 11.17
N PHE A 211 -7.03 -9.90 11.89
CA PHE A 211 -6.33 -11.15 11.59
C PHE A 211 -7.21 -12.38 11.83
N ASN A 212 -8.07 -12.39 12.86
CA ASN A 212 -8.99 -13.51 13.08
C ASN A 212 -9.99 -13.64 11.94
N PHE A 213 -10.49 -12.53 11.39
CA PHE A 213 -11.38 -12.56 10.23
C PHE A 213 -10.69 -13.21 9.02
N ILE A 214 -9.44 -12.82 8.74
CA ILE A 214 -8.65 -13.44 7.67
C ILE A 214 -8.39 -14.93 7.96
N LYS A 215 -8.13 -15.31 9.23
CA LYS A 215 -7.86 -16.70 9.61
C LYS A 215 -9.08 -17.59 9.40
N GLN A 216 -10.28 -17.11 9.74
CA GLN A 216 -11.53 -17.83 9.50
C GLN A 216 -11.75 -18.09 8.02
N GLU A 217 -11.54 -17.07 7.18
CA GLU A 217 -11.61 -17.20 5.72
C GLU A 217 -10.54 -18.12 5.10
N LEU A 218 -9.52 -18.49 5.89
CA LEU A 218 -8.40 -19.36 5.49
C LEU A 218 -8.40 -20.66 6.31
N GLU A 219 -9.53 -21.09 6.87
CA GLU A 219 -9.58 -22.28 7.74
C GLU A 219 -9.11 -23.56 7.03
N ASP A 220 -9.46 -23.72 5.76
CA ASP A 220 -9.07 -24.86 4.91
C ASP A 220 -7.70 -24.67 4.22
N ALA A 221 -6.93 -23.67 4.63
CA ALA A 221 -5.59 -23.47 4.10
C ALA A 221 -4.63 -24.57 4.60
N PRO A 222 -3.80 -25.16 3.71
CA PRO A 222 -2.90 -26.26 4.10
C PRO A 222 -1.80 -25.83 5.07
N LYS A 223 -1.49 -24.53 5.12
CA LYS A 223 -0.59 -23.91 6.10
C LYS A 223 -0.93 -22.44 6.30
N ASP A 224 -0.45 -21.88 7.41
CA ASP A 224 -0.50 -20.44 7.64
C ASP A 224 0.41 -19.70 6.63
N PRO A 225 0.04 -18.48 6.20
CA PRO A 225 0.88 -17.68 5.32
C PRO A 225 2.13 -17.19 6.05
N VAL A 226 3.23 -16.99 5.33
CA VAL A 226 4.37 -16.20 5.84
C VAL A 226 3.96 -14.73 5.90
N ILE A 227 4.09 -14.11 7.07
CA ILE A 227 3.65 -12.72 7.28
C ILE A 227 4.84 -11.77 7.32
N GLY A 228 4.79 -10.72 6.49
CA GLY A 228 5.81 -9.69 6.39
C GLY A 228 5.35 -8.36 7.00
N SER A 229 6.19 -7.68 7.77
CA SER A 229 5.88 -6.34 8.33
C SER A 229 7.15 -5.55 8.73
N ASP A 230 7.04 -4.23 8.80
CA ASP A 230 8.08 -3.25 9.16
C ASP A 230 8.35 -3.10 10.68
N GLU A 231 8.11 -4.15 11.46
CA GLU A 231 8.32 -4.22 12.92
C GLU A 231 7.27 -3.50 13.80
N GLU A 232 6.07 -3.18 13.28
CA GLU A 232 5.00 -2.73 14.18
C GLU A 232 4.65 -3.86 15.16
N MET A 233 5.06 -3.68 16.42
CA MET A 233 5.05 -4.74 17.43
C MET A 233 3.64 -5.29 17.66
N ALA A 234 2.61 -4.45 17.61
CA ALA A 234 1.23 -4.88 17.76
C ALA A 234 0.79 -5.82 16.63
N ILE A 235 1.14 -5.52 15.38
CA ILE A 235 0.87 -6.38 14.22
C ILE A 235 1.62 -7.71 14.39
N CYS A 236 2.90 -7.67 14.72
CA CYS A 236 3.74 -8.86 14.80
C CYS A 236 3.28 -9.84 15.90
N ILE A 237 2.95 -9.32 17.09
CA ILE A 237 2.46 -10.13 18.21
C ILE A 237 1.13 -10.79 17.83
N VAL A 238 0.21 -10.03 17.24
CA VAL A 238 -1.11 -10.53 16.88
C VAL A 238 -1.03 -11.53 15.74
N ALA A 239 -0.24 -11.24 14.70
CA ALA A 239 -0.02 -12.15 13.59
C ALA A 239 0.42 -13.52 14.08
N LYS A 240 1.39 -13.57 15.01
CA LYS A 240 1.86 -14.83 15.59
C LYS A 240 0.86 -15.48 16.55
N PHE A 241 0.03 -14.68 17.21
CA PHE A 241 -1.04 -15.20 18.08
C PHE A 241 -2.17 -15.86 17.26
N VAL A 242 -2.58 -15.25 16.15
CA VAL A 242 -3.68 -15.73 15.29
C VAL A 242 -3.22 -16.82 14.32
N PHE A 243 -2.01 -16.70 13.79
CA PHE A 243 -1.37 -17.67 12.89
C PHE A 243 -0.15 -18.28 13.59
N PRO A 244 -0.36 -19.22 14.54
CA PRO A 244 0.72 -19.74 15.38
C PRO A 244 1.80 -20.47 14.58
N THR A 245 1.47 -21.07 13.44
CA THR A 245 2.44 -21.75 12.56
C THR A 245 3.09 -20.81 11.56
N SER A 246 2.59 -19.57 11.42
CA SER A 246 3.16 -18.58 10.50
C SER A 246 4.60 -18.21 10.88
N ASN A 247 5.45 -18.15 9.86
CA ASN A 247 6.75 -17.50 9.95
C ASN A 247 6.62 -16.00 9.75
N LEU A 248 7.38 -15.23 10.52
CA LEU A 248 7.43 -13.77 10.39
C LEU A 248 8.71 -13.37 9.68
N ILE A 249 8.58 -12.59 8.60
CA ILE A 249 9.71 -12.01 7.88
C ILE A 249 9.73 -10.49 8.07
N LYS A 250 10.92 -9.93 8.32
CA LYS A 250 11.09 -8.48 8.50
C LYS A 250 11.68 -7.84 7.26
N CYS A 251 11.36 -6.56 7.05
CA CYS A 251 11.89 -5.84 5.90
C CYS A 251 13.39 -5.58 6.04
N SER A 252 14.21 -6.20 5.19
CA SER A 252 15.68 -6.05 5.21
C SER A 252 16.13 -4.60 5.06
N ARG A 253 15.38 -3.76 4.34
CA ARG A 253 15.70 -2.32 4.20
C ARG A 253 15.45 -1.54 5.49
N HIS A 254 14.37 -1.85 6.22
CA HIS A 254 14.10 -1.22 7.50
C HIS A 254 15.10 -1.68 8.56
N LEU A 255 15.47 -2.96 8.58
CA LEU A 255 16.56 -3.47 9.42
C LEU A 255 17.88 -2.74 9.16
N LYS A 256 18.26 -2.58 7.89
CA LYS A 256 19.45 -1.82 7.49
C LYS A 256 19.39 -0.36 7.96
N SER A 257 18.24 0.29 7.79
CA SER A 257 18.04 1.68 8.22
C SER A 257 18.10 1.83 9.74
N ASN A 258 17.48 0.90 10.48
CA ASN A 258 17.49 0.86 11.94
C ASN A 258 18.91 0.64 12.48
N MET A 259 19.69 -0.26 11.86
CA MET A 259 21.10 -0.47 12.17
C MET A 259 21.92 0.81 11.97
N ILE A 260 21.77 1.49 10.81
CA ILE A 260 22.46 2.75 10.52
C ILE A 260 22.13 3.81 11.58
N MET A 261 20.84 3.98 11.91
CA MET A 261 20.39 4.97 12.89
C MET A 261 20.90 4.66 14.29
N CYS A 262 20.93 3.38 14.69
CA CYS A 262 21.46 2.96 15.99
C CYS A 262 22.97 3.23 16.09
N LEU A 263 23.74 2.79 15.09
CA LEU A 263 25.19 2.99 15.02
C LEU A 263 25.55 4.49 15.03
N GLN A 264 24.78 5.32 14.32
CA GLN A 264 25.02 6.76 14.29
C GLN A 264 24.57 7.47 15.57
N GLY A 265 23.31 7.30 15.96
CA GLY A 265 22.65 8.15 16.96
C GLY A 265 22.76 7.63 18.40
N LYS A 266 22.87 6.32 18.59
CA LYS A 266 22.97 5.72 19.94
C LYS A 266 24.40 5.36 20.31
N VAL A 267 25.16 4.82 19.36
CA VAL A 267 26.53 4.34 19.60
C VAL A 267 27.59 5.38 19.24
N GLY A 268 27.31 6.28 18.29
CA GLY A 268 28.25 7.33 17.89
C GLY A 268 29.37 6.86 16.94
N VAL A 269 29.13 5.81 16.15
CA VAL A 269 30.14 5.22 15.25
C VAL A 269 30.38 6.10 14.02
N ALA A 270 31.66 6.40 13.76
CA ALA A 270 32.11 7.16 12.60
C ALA A 270 31.62 6.55 11.26
N ARG A 271 31.34 7.41 10.27
CA ARG A 271 30.74 7.01 8.98
C ARG A 271 31.46 5.86 8.29
N ARG A 272 32.81 5.87 8.28
CA ARG A 272 33.62 4.82 7.64
C ARG A 272 33.40 3.45 8.30
N LYS A 273 33.55 3.36 9.63
CA LYS A 273 33.31 2.14 10.41
C LYS A 273 31.87 1.65 10.26
N ARG A 274 30.90 2.58 10.32
CA ARG A 274 29.47 2.25 10.11
C ARG A 274 29.21 1.64 8.73
N ASN A 275 29.78 2.20 7.67
CA ASN A 275 29.63 1.66 6.31
C ASN A 275 30.23 0.25 6.20
N ASN A 276 31.39 0.01 6.81
CA ASN A 276 32.01 -1.31 6.84
C ASN A 276 31.11 -2.34 7.53
N ILE A 277 30.60 -2.02 8.72
CA ILE A 277 29.67 -2.89 9.48
C ILE A 277 28.42 -3.19 8.66
N VAL A 278 27.78 -2.16 8.09
CA VAL A 278 26.56 -2.31 7.30
C VAL A 278 26.80 -3.12 6.03
N SER A 279 27.97 -2.96 5.39
CA SER A 279 28.35 -3.76 4.22
C SER A 279 28.63 -5.21 4.58
N ALA A 280 29.22 -5.49 5.74
CA ALA A 280 29.44 -6.86 6.20
C ALA A 280 28.13 -7.61 6.45
N VAL A 281 27.07 -6.90 6.87
CA VAL A 281 25.75 -7.49 7.11
C VAL A 281 24.90 -7.55 5.84
N PHE A 282 24.78 -6.45 5.10
CA PHE A 282 23.81 -6.27 4.00
C PHE A 282 24.44 -6.04 2.62
N GLY A 283 25.76 -6.10 2.50
CA GLY A 283 26.47 -5.90 1.23
C GLY A 283 26.56 -7.17 0.37
N PRO A 284 27.04 -7.05 -0.88
CA PRO A 284 27.36 -8.20 -1.70
C PRO A 284 28.39 -9.08 -1.00
N GLY A 285 28.05 -10.33 -0.69
CA GLY A 285 28.89 -11.22 0.12
C GLY A 285 28.76 -11.05 1.64
N GLY A 286 27.82 -10.22 2.10
CA GLY A 286 27.49 -10.06 3.50
C GLY A 286 26.60 -11.19 4.05
N LEU A 287 26.21 -11.06 5.31
CA LEU A 287 25.42 -12.06 6.03
C LEU A 287 24.10 -12.41 5.33
N THR A 288 23.34 -11.41 4.88
CA THR A 288 22.05 -11.63 4.20
C THR A 288 22.18 -12.24 2.81
N SER A 289 23.39 -12.20 2.22
CA SER A 289 23.69 -12.78 0.90
C SER A 289 24.42 -14.13 1.04
N SER A 290 24.28 -14.82 2.17
CA SER A 290 24.90 -16.12 2.39
C SER A 290 24.17 -17.19 1.55
N PRO A 291 24.88 -18.03 0.78
CA PRO A 291 24.26 -19.06 -0.06
C PRO A 291 23.80 -20.28 0.75
N THR A 292 24.51 -20.63 1.82
CA THR A 292 24.20 -21.79 2.68
C THR A 292 24.13 -21.36 4.15
N ILE A 293 23.60 -22.23 5.02
CA ILE A 293 23.58 -21.97 6.46
C ILE A 293 25.00 -21.98 7.03
N THR A 294 25.86 -22.89 6.54
CA THR A 294 27.27 -22.97 6.92
C THR A 294 28.02 -21.68 6.59
N VAL A 295 27.83 -21.12 5.39
CA VAL A 295 28.45 -19.83 5.01
C VAL A 295 27.87 -18.67 5.83
N PHE A 296 26.60 -18.75 6.23
CA PHE A 296 26.00 -17.77 7.11
C PHE A 296 26.68 -17.77 8.48
N GLU A 297 26.91 -18.95 9.07
CA GLU A 297 27.58 -19.12 10.37
C GLU A 297 29.05 -18.64 10.32
N GLU A 298 29.77 -18.98 9.26
CA GLU A 298 31.16 -18.51 9.06
C GLU A 298 31.21 -16.97 8.97
N ARG A 299 30.34 -16.36 8.15
CA ARG A 299 30.25 -14.90 8.02
C ARG A 299 29.82 -14.24 9.33
N LEU A 300 28.94 -14.89 10.09
CA LEU A 300 28.48 -14.41 11.39
C LEU A 300 29.65 -14.25 12.37
N THR A 301 30.53 -15.24 12.48
CA THR A 301 31.72 -15.18 13.34
C THR A 301 32.63 -14.00 12.95
N ASN A 302 32.84 -13.80 11.65
CA ASN A 302 33.66 -12.69 11.14
C ASN A 302 33.03 -11.31 11.44
N ILE A 303 31.71 -11.20 11.33
CA ILE A 303 30.96 -9.97 11.62
C ILE A 303 30.99 -9.65 13.11
N GLN A 304 30.82 -10.64 13.99
CA GLN A 304 30.89 -10.43 15.42
C GLN A 304 32.26 -9.90 15.85
N THR A 305 33.35 -10.45 15.31
CA THR A 305 34.71 -9.95 15.52
C THR A 305 34.85 -8.50 15.03
N THR A 306 34.38 -8.21 13.81
CA THR A 306 34.43 -6.85 13.23
C THR A 306 33.66 -5.83 14.07
N ILE A 307 32.48 -6.19 14.56
CA ILE A 307 31.63 -5.30 15.36
C ILE A 307 32.20 -5.14 16.78
N ASN A 308 32.79 -6.18 17.36
CA ASN A 308 33.45 -6.08 18.65
C ASN A 308 34.63 -5.08 18.62
N ASP A 309 35.40 -5.08 17.54
CA ASP A 309 36.50 -4.11 17.33
C ASP A 309 35.98 -2.70 17.04
N GLN A 310 35.02 -2.56 16.13
CA GLN A 310 34.63 -1.25 15.60
C GLN A 310 33.50 -0.56 16.38
N ALA A 311 32.65 -1.32 17.06
CA ALA A 311 31.44 -0.86 17.74
C ALA A 311 31.01 -1.82 18.86
N PRO A 312 31.84 -2.06 19.90
CA PRO A 312 31.56 -3.08 20.94
C PRO A 312 30.23 -2.84 21.65
N ALA A 313 29.86 -1.58 21.89
CA ALA A 313 28.58 -1.21 22.49
C ALA A 313 27.35 -1.57 21.62
N TYR A 314 27.53 -1.86 20.32
CA TYR A 314 26.46 -2.34 19.44
C TYR A 314 26.32 -3.87 19.45
N LEU A 315 27.36 -4.60 19.85
CA LEU A 315 27.42 -6.06 19.72
C LEU A 315 26.26 -6.76 20.44
N GLN A 316 25.95 -6.32 21.67
CA GLN A 316 24.83 -6.89 22.43
C GLN A 316 23.48 -6.69 21.71
N HIS A 317 23.24 -5.49 21.16
CA HIS A 317 22.01 -5.20 20.44
C HIS A 317 21.91 -6.03 19.15
N LEU A 318 23.02 -6.17 18.43
CA LEU A 318 23.10 -7.01 17.25
C LEU A 318 22.75 -8.47 17.60
N THR A 319 23.41 -9.05 18.59
CA THR A 319 23.26 -10.47 18.97
C THR A 319 21.87 -10.80 19.49
N ILE A 320 21.31 -9.96 20.36
CA ILE A 320 20.02 -10.26 20.99
C ILE A 320 18.85 -9.97 20.06
N ARG A 321 18.93 -8.88 19.26
CA ARG A 321 17.77 -8.38 18.52
C ARG A 321 17.87 -8.61 17.03
N VAL A 322 19.00 -8.28 16.41
CA VAL A 322 19.11 -8.20 14.95
C VAL A 322 19.43 -9.56 14.34
N LEU A 323 20.36 -10.32 14.93
CA LEU A 323 20.82 -11.60 14.38
C LEU A 323 19.73 -12.67 14.29
N PRO A 324 18.87 -12.87 15.30
CA PRO A 324 17.77 -13.82 15.18
C PRO A 324 16.85 -13.49 14.00
N ILE A 325 16.59 -12.19 13.78
CA ILE A 325 15.77 -11.73 12.65
C ILE A 325 16.48 -12.01 11.31
N LEU A 326 17.79 -11.72 11.21
CA LEU A 326 18.54 -11.94 9.98
C LEU A 326 18.67 -13.43 9.64
N GLN A 327 18.88 -14.28 10.65
CA GLN A 327 18.88 -15.75 10.49
C GLN A 327 17.53 -16.23 9.96
N GLN A 328 16.43 -15.84 10.63
CA GLN A 328 15.08 -16.20 10.23
C GLN A 328 14.78 -15.71 8.81
N ASN A 329 15.03 -14.43 8.51
CA ASN A 329 14.84 -13.89 7.17
C ASN A 329 15.62 -14.70 6.13
N THR A 330 16.91 -14.96 6.36
CA THR A 330 17.75 -15.70 5.40
C THR A 330 17.22 -17.10 5.13
N MET A 331 16.74 -17.81 6.17
CA MET A 331 16.11 -19.12 6.02
C MET A 331 14.81 -19.02 5.20
N LEU A 332 13.91 -18.11 5.57
CA LEU A 332 12.62 -17.95 4.90
C LEU A 332 12.78 -17.55 3.44
N THR A 333 13.74 -16.69 3.12
CA THR A 333 14.01 -16.26 1.75
C THR A 333 14.58 -17.36 0.84
N ARG A 334 14.88 -18.53 1.38
CA ARG A 334 15.30 -19.71 0.61
C ARG A 334 14.17 -20.70 0.38
N THR A 335 13.19 -20.73 1.27
CA THR A 335 12.17 -21.78 1.30
C THR A 335 10.76 -21.27 1.01
N GLU A 336 10.44 -20.03 1.41
CA GLU A 336 9.06 -19.53 1.43
C GLU A 336 8.91 -18.06 0.99
N ALA A 337 10.02 -17.36 0.76
CA ALA A 337 10.04 -15.96 0.35
C ALA A 337 11.18 -15.71 -0.65
N SER A 338 11.16 -14.55 -1.31
CA SER A 338 12.24 -14.15 -2.22
C SER A 338 13.48 -13.65 -1.43
N PRO A 339 14.72 -13.92 -1.86
CA PRO A 339 16.02 -13.49 -1.26
C PRO A 339 16.06 -12.05 -0.75
N ASP A 340 15.35 -11.16 -1.43
CA ASP A 340 15.28 -9.74 -1.11
C ASP A 340 13.85 -9.31 -0.78
N TRP A 341 13.17 -10.05 0.11
CA TRP A 341 11.88 -9.59 0.59
C TRP A 341 12.05 -8.23 1.26
N THR A 342 11.53 -7.22 0.57
CA THR A 342 11.51 -5.84 0.99
C THR A 342 10.07 -5.40 1.02
N ASN A 343 9.79 -4.47 1.92
CA ASN A 343 8.48 -3.85 1.96
C ASN A 343 8.24 -2.83 0.82
N ASN A 344 9.04 -2.88 -0.25
CA ASN A 344 8.81 -2.08 -1.46
C ASN A 344 7.44 -2.40 -2.08
N ASN A 345 6.99 -3.66 -1.93
CA ASN A 345 5.66 -4.08 -2.33
C ASN A 345 4.57 -3.23 -1.65
N TRP A 346 4.75 -2.98 -0.36
CA TRP A 346 3.84 -2.16 0.40
C TRP A 346 4.05 -0.67 0.17
N GLU A 347 5.28 -0.17 0.03
CA GLU A 347 5.52 1.25 -0.24
C GLU A 347 4.90 1.72 -1.56
N SER A 348 5.04 0.91 -2.61
CA SER A 348 4.40 1.19 -3.91
C SER A 348 2.89 1.19 -3.78
N MET A 349 2.31 0.23 -3.05
CA MET A 349 0.87 0.19 -2.85
C MET A 349 0.36 1.31 -1.96
N ASN A 350 1.10 1.65 -0.92
CA ASN A 350 0.85 2.79 -0.06
C ASN A 350 0.86 4.07 -0.91
N HIS A 351 1.81 4.24 -1.83
CA HIS A 351 1.81 5.36 -2.78
C HIS A 351 0.51 5.42 -3.60
N ILE A 352 0.09 4.30 -4.21
CA ILE A 352 -1.17 4.20 -4.97
C ILE A 352 -2.37 4.58 -4.11
N LEU A 353 -2.43 4.07 -2.88
CA LEU A 353 -3.49 4.38 -1.91
C LEU A 353 -3.49 5.88 -1.58
N LYS A 354 -2.33 6.52 -1.34
CA LYS A 354 -2.28 7.99 -1.10
C LYS A 354 -2.82 8.77 -2.28
N MET A 355 -2.46 8.36 -3.49
CA MET A 355 -2.82 9.05 -4.71
C MET A 355 -4.30 8.92 -5.05
N LYS A 356 -4.90 7.75 -4.83
CA LYS A 356 -6.30 7.47 -5.19
C LYS A 356 -7.32 7.88 -4.12
N ILE A 357 -6.99 7.72 -2.84
CA ILE A 357 -7.98 7.84 -1.76
C ILE A 357 -8.30 9.30 -1.42
N GLY A 358 -7.40 10.26 -1.70
CA GLY A 358 -7.74 11.68 -1.66
C GLY A 358 -8.35 12.20 -0.35
N TRP A 359 -8.18 11.47 0.77
CA TRP A 359 -8.56 11.84 2.14
C TRP A 359 -10.08 11.95 2.42
N ARG A 360 -10.93 10.98 2.01
CA ARG A 360 -12.41 11.11 2.10
C ARG A 360 -13.22 9.81 2.29
N PRO A 361 -14.53 9.90 2.65
CA PRO A 361 -15.47 8.76 2.76
C PRO A 361 -15.52 7.83 1.54
N GLN A 362 -15.15 8.33 0.36
CA GLN A 362 -14.98 7.56 -0.89
C GLN A 362 -13.80 6.58 -0.86
N ALA A 363 -13.09 6.46 0.27
CA ALA A 363 -11.97 5.56 0.46
C ALA A 363 -12.34 4.09 0.20
N ILE A 364 -13.51 3.65 0.65
CA ILE A 364 -13.97 2.26 0.48
C ILE A 364 -14.15 1.94 -1.02
N ASP A 365 -14.88 2.78 -1.76
CA ASP A 365 -15.03 2.62 -3.21
C ASP A 365 -13.69 2.72 -3.94
N SER A 366 -12.81 3.63 -3.52
CA SER A 366 -11.48 3.80 -4.14
C SER A 366 -10.61 2.56 -3.95
N ILE A 367 -10.62 1.95 -2.77
CA ILE A 367 -9.91 0.69 -2.49
C ILE A 367 -10.54 -0.43 -3.32
N ARG A 368 -11.87 -0.52 -3.34
CA ARG A 368 -12.59 -1.51 -4.15
C ARG A 368 -12.24 -1.39 -5.63
N ASP A 369 -12.14 -0.18 -6.16
CA ASP A 369 -11.84 0.06 -7.58
C ASP A 369 -10.38 -0.26 -7.92
N ILE A 370 -9.44 -0.12 -6.96
CA ILE A 370 -8.07 -0.65 -7.10
C ILE A 370 -8.12 -2.17 -7.23
N VAL A 371 -8.81 -2.84 -6.29
CA VAL A 371 -8.95 -4.30 -6.27
C VAL A 371 -9.62 -4.80 -7.55
N LYS A 372 -10.73 -4.21 -7.98
CA LYS A 372 -11.39 -4.53 -9.25
C LYS A 372 -10.44 -4.36 -10.44
N GLY A 373 -9.64 -3.29 -10.47
CA GLY A 373 -8.63 -3.08 -11.48
C GLY A 373 -7.62 -4.23 -11.57
N HIS A 374 -7.12 -4.69 -10.42
CA HIS A 374 -6.21 -5.84 -10.34
C HIS A 374 -6.80 -7.10 -10.98
N TYR A 375 -8.05 -7.46 -10.64
CA TYR A 375 -8.69 -8.65 -11.20
C TYR A 375 -9.11 -8.50 -12.65
N THR A 376 -9.42 -7.28 -13.09
CA THR A 376 -9.61 -6.99 -14.52
C THR A 376 -8.31 -7.26 -15.29
N ASP A 377 -7.16 -6.94 -14.70
CA ASP A 377 -5.85 -7.23 -15.29
C ASP A 377 -5.53 -8.74 -15.32
N VAL A 378 -6.02 -9.52 -14.35
CA VAL A 378 -5.97 -11.00 -14.39
C VAL A 378 -6.73 -11.55 -15.59
N GLU A 379 -7.98 -11.14 -15.80
CA GLU A 379 -8.78 -11.58 -16.96
C GLU A 379 -8.09 -11.25 -18.28
N ARG A 380 -7.48 -10.07 -18.36
CA ARG A 380 -6.74 -9.62 -19.54
C ARG A 380 -5.50 -10.47 -19.78
N ALA A 381 -4.74 -10.78 -18.73
CA ALA A 381 -3.58 -11.67 -18.84
C ALA A 381 -3.98 -13.08 -19.30
N ILE A 382 -5.09 -13.62 -18.78
CA ILE A 382 -5.67 -14.90 -19.22
C ILE A 382 -5.99 -14.88 -20.72
N MET A 383 -6.44 -13.74 -21.24
CA MET A 383 -6.73 -13.55 -22.66
C MET A 383 -5.51 -13.18 -23.52
N GLY A 384 -4.29 -13.11 -22.94
CA GLY A 384 -3.09 -12.64 -23.63
C GLY A 384 -3.14 -11.17 -24.06
N ARG A 385 -3.88 -10.33 -23.32
CA ARG A 385 -4.05 -8.90 -23.61
C ARG A 385 -3.36 -8.05 -22.54
N ARG A 386 -2.78 -6.91 -22.98
CA ARG A 386 -2.25 -5.80 -22.15
C ARG A 386 -0.88 -6.04 -21.46
N GLU A 387 -0.68 -5.29 -20.36
CA GLU A 387 0.57 -5.02 -19.63
C GLU A 387 1.09 -6.19 -18.80
N TYR A 388 0.32 -7.28 -18.66
CA TYR A 388 0.73 -8.50 -17.98
C TYR A 388 0.54 -9.71 -18.88
N ARG A 389 1.42 -10.70 -18.70
CA ARG A 389 1.29 -12.03 -19.29
C ARG A 389 1.16 -13.06 -18.18
N LEU A 390 0.56 -14.21 -18.48
CA LEU A 390 0.58 -15.36 -17.57
C LEU A 390 2.03 -15.80 -17.32
N HIS A 391 2.31 -16.21 -16.09
CA HIS A 391 3.55 -16.90 -15.76
C HIS A 391 3.58 -18.28 -16.45
N GLU A 392 4.77 -18.83 -16.69
CA GLU A 392 4.94 -20.10 -17.41
C GLU A 392 4.15 -21.24 -16.78
N ASP A 393 4.18 -21.32 -15.44
CA ASP A 393 3.45 -22.34 -14.67
C ASP A 393 1.93 -22.23 -14.79
N PHE A 394 1.41 -21.10 -15.29
CA PHE A 394 -0.02 -20.81 -15.40
C PHE A 394 -0.47 -20.68 -16.86
N LYS A 395 0.37 -21.03 -17.83
CA LYS A 395 0.04 -20.90 -19.26
C LYS A 395 -1.19 -21.71 -19.69
N GLU A 396 -1.48 -22.81 -18.99
CA GLU A 396 -2.65 -23.67 -19.25
C GLU A 396 -3.98 -22.95 -19.02
N TYR A 397 -3.98 -21.89 -18.20
CA TYR A 397 -5.17 -21.09 -17.95
C TYR A 397 -5.46 -20.10 -19.08
N PHE A 398 -4.58 -19.99 -20.10
CA PHE A 398 -4.79 -19.12 -21.25
C PHE A 398 -6.08 -19.48 -21.99
N VAL A 399 -6.87 -18.46 -22.32
CA VAL A 399 -8.09 -18.62 -23.10
C VAL A 399 -8.09 -17.61 -24.24
N GLN A 400 -8.26 -18.08 -25.48
CA GLN A 400 -8.38 -17.16 -26.61
C GLN A 400 -9.55 -16.18 -26.41
N PRO A 401 -9.40 -14.89 -26.76
CA PRO A 401 -10.44 -13.89 -26.49
C PRO A 401 -11.82 -14.21 -27.07
N ALA A 402 -11.88 -14.84 -28.24
CA ALA A 402 -13.14 -15.28 -28.86
C ALA A 402 -13.87 -16.34 -28.01
N VAL A 403 -13.12 -17.24 -27.38
CA VAL A 403 -13.66 -18.25 -26.45
C VAL A 403 -14.01 -17.61 -25.11
N TRP A 404 -13.22 -16.62 -24.64
CA TRP A 404 -13.53 -15.91 -23.39
C TRP A 404 -14.85 -15.13 -23.46
N SER A 405 -15.17 -14.54 -24.62
CA SER A 405 -16.43 -13.82 -24.81
C SER A 405 -17.67 -14.70 -24.74
N THR A 406 -17.56 -16.00 -25.02
CA THR A 406 -18.69 -16.94 -24.94
C THR A 406 -18.86 -17.57 -23.56
N LYS A 407 -17.88 -17.42 -22.66
CA LYS A 407 -17.95 -17.94 -21.29
C LYS A 407 -18.91 -17.12 -20.42
N THR A 408 -19.69 -17.82 -19.60
CA THR A 408 -20.46 -17.22 -18.50
C THR A 408 -19.53 -16.73 -17.39
N ASP A 409 -20.03 -15.87 -16.51
CA ASP A 409 -19.23 -15.38 -15.38
C ASP A 409 -18.78 -16.50 -14.43
N GLU A 410 -19.58 -17.56 -14.29
CA GLU A 410 -19.21 -18.76 -13.54
C GLU A 410 -18.04 -19.50 -14.21
N GLN A 411 -18.09 -19.66 -15.53
CA GLN A 411 -17.01 -20.29 -16.28
C GLN A 411 -15.73 -19.46 -16.24
N ARG A 412 -15.84 -18.12 -16.30
CA ARG A 412 -14.69 -17.21 -16.16
C ARG A 412 -14.06 -17.31 -14.78
N ARG A 413 -14.87 -17.37 -13.72
CA ARG A 413 -14.42 -17.53 -12.34
C ARG A 413 -13.63 -18.83 -12.08
N ARG A 414 -13.75 -19.85 -12.92
CA ARG A 414 -12.93 -21.08 -12.81
C ARG A 414 -11.52 -20.91 -13.36
N HIS A 415 -11.28 -19.90 -14.19
CA HIS A 415 -9.94 -19.59 -14.72
C HIS A 415 -9.15 -18.62 -13.82
N MET A 416 -9.85 -17.89 -12.93
CA MET A 416 -9.27 -16.92 -11.99
C MET A 416 -8.98 -17.59 -10.65
#